data_AF-A0A9R1IWV5-F1
#
_entry.id   AF-A0A9R1IWV5-F1
#
_cell.length_a   1.000
_cell.length_b   1.000
_cell.length_c   1.000
_cell.angle_alpha   90.00
_cell.angle_beta   90.00
_cell.angle_gamma   90.00
#
_symmetry.space_group_name_H-M   'P 1'
#
loop_
_entity.id
_entity.type
_entity.pdbx_description
1 polymer ?
#
loop_
_entity_poly.entity_id
_entity_poly.type
_entity_poly.pdbx_seq_one_letter_code
_entity_poly.pdbx_strand_id
1 'polypeptide(L)'
;MIQLLFTLLAAEAALVLVLLFRTPARRLALLAVDCSKRGRGPVMARTVAATMFVVLGSSGYSIAKIRRREGEFAQLTPTDQVLASRHLLEASLMGYSLFLGLIIDRLHHYIRQLRAMKKNMEAVTKQSRVLEETKLGDSEEIQGYQKKIDSLNEQVQVLKHQSESQTQELKTAEMNNLALQKQSEGLLTEYERLIAENEELRNKLQTMELRFSRSDSKKNT
;
A
#
# COMPACT_ATOMS: atom_id res chain seq x y z
N MET A 1 -13.41 -42.01 45.65
CA MET A 1 -13.57 -40.57 45.35
C MET A 1 -12.25 -39.80 45.40
N ILE A 2 -11.51 -39.83 46.52
CA ILE A 2 -10.24 -39.09 46.67
C ILE A 2 -9.19 -39.42 45.58
N GLN A 3 -9.01 -40.70 45.21
CA GLN A 3 -8.07 -41.09 44.15
C GLN A 3 -8.43 -40.48 42.79
N LEU A 4 -9.72 -40.46 42.42
CA LEU A 4 -10.19 -39.87 41.17
C LEU A 4 -9.97 -38.35 41.15
N LEU A 5 -10.27 -37.67 42.26
CA LEU A 5 -10.01 -36.24 42.40
C LEU A 5 -8.51 -35.92 42.32
N PHE A 6 -7.66 -36.78 42.86
CA PHE A 6 -6.20 -36.62 42.77
C PHE A 6 -5.69 -36.83 41.34
N THR A 7 -6.21 -37.82 40.61
CA THR A 7 -5.87 -38.02 39.19
C THR A 7 -6.34 -36.87 38.32
N LEU A 8 -7.52 -36.30 38.62
CA LEU A 8 -8.06 -35.15 37.92
C LEU A 8 -7.20 -33.89 38.19
N LEU A 9 -6.85 -33.65 39.45
CA LEU A 9 -5.96 -32.56 39.85
C LEU A 9 -4.58 -32.69 39.18
N ALA A 10 -4.03 -33.91 39.13
CA ALA A 10 -2.75 -34.17 38.47
C ALA A 10 -2.84 -33.94 36.95
N ALA A 11 -3.94 -34.34 36.31
CA ALA A 11 -4.17 -34.08 34.89
C ALA A 11 -4.34 -32.57 34.59
N GLU A 12 -5.05 -31.84 35.46
CA GLU A 12 -5.19 -30.38 35.37
C GLU A 12 -3.85 -29.65 35.58
N ALA A 13 -3.08 -30.05 36.59
CA ALA A 13 -1.75 -29.51 36.84
C ALA A 13 -0.79 -29.80 35.67
N ALA A 14 -0.83 -31.01 35.10
CA ALA A 14 -0.08 -31.35 33.91
C ALA A 14 -0.48 -30.48 32.70
N LEU A 15 -1.78 -30.20 32.53
CA LEU A 15 -2.27 -29.31 31.46
C LEU A 15 -1.74 -27.88 31.63
N VAL A 16 -1.74 -27.35 32.86
CA VAL A 16 -1.17 -26.02 33.17
C VAL A 16 0.35 -26.00 32.91
N LEU A 17 1.06 -27.06 33.31
CA LEU A 17 2.50 -27.18 33.08
C LEU A 17 2.83 -27.19 31.58
N VAL A 18 2.09 -27.97 30.78
CA VAL A 18 2.25 -28.03 29.32
C VAL A 18 1.93 -26.68 28.65
N LEU A 19 0.97 -25.91 29.20
CA LEU A 19 0.66 -24.57 28.72
C LEU A 19 1.74 -23.54 29.07
N LEU A 20 2.39 -23.69 30.23
CA LEU A 20 3.47 -22.81 30.71
C LEU A 20 4.76 -23.01 29.91
N PHE A 21 5.10 -24.26 29.61
CA PHE A 21 6.28 -24.57 28.79
C PHE A 21 6.05 -24.16 27.33
N ARG A 22 6.94 -23.32 26.81
CA ARG A 22 6.95 -22.84 25.41
C ARG A 22 7.41 -23.94 24.45
N THR A 23 6.74 -25.09 24.45
CA THR A 23 7.10 -26.30 23.70
C THR A 23 6.05 -26.64 22.62
N PRO A 24 6.39 -27.45 21.59
CA PRO A 24 5.45 -27.89 20.56
C PRO A 24 4.22 -28.65 21.12
N ALA A 25 4.33 -29.22 22.32
CA ALA A 25 3.21 -29.84 23.05
C ALA A 25 2.07 -28.85 23.35
N ARG A 26 2.36 -27.54 23.43
CA ARG A 26 1.33 -26.49 23.54
C ARG A 26 0.33 -26.55 22.38
N ARG A 27 0.76 -26.90 21.17
CA ARG A 27 -0.15 -27.01 20.01
C ARG A 27 -1.11 -28.19 20.17
N LEU A 28 -0.64 -29.32 20.69
CA LEU A 28 -1.44 -30.52 20.95
C LEU A 28 -2.39 -30.33 22.13
N ALA A 29 -1.90 -29.75 23.24
CA ALA A 29 -2.75 -29.40 24.38
C ALA A 29 -3.83 -28.40 23.97
N LEU A 30 -3.48 -27.42 23.12
CA LEU A 30 -4.47 -26.50 22.57
C LEU A 30 -5.46 -27.20 21.65
N LEU A 31 -5.02 -28.14 20.80
CA LEU A 31 -5.90 -28.90 19.92
C LEU A 31 -6.86 -29.79 20.73
N ALA A 32 -6.38 -30.47 21.78
CA ALA A 32 -7.19 -31.30 22.66
C ALA A 32 -8.26 -30.49 23.41
N VAL A 33 -7.88 -29.31 23.92
CA VAL A 33 -8.83 -28.38 24.56
C VAL A 33 -9.76 -27.74 23.53
N ASP A 34 -9.28 -27.41 22.33
CA ASP A 34 -10.07 -26.88 21.22
C ASP A 34 -11.15 -27.89 20.77
N CYS A 35 -10.83 -29.19 20.70
CA CYS A 35 -11.78 -30.26 20.38
C CYS A 35 -12.85 -30.42 21.47
N SER A 36 -12.46 -30.38 22.75
CA SER A 36 -13.39 -30.53 23.87
C SER A 36 -14.38 -29.35 23.99
N LYS A 37 -13.98 -28.13 23.58
CA LYS A 37 -14.80 -26.91 23.70
C LYS A 37 -15.42 -26.39 22.39
N ARG A 38 -15.26 -27.09 21.26
CA ARG A 38 -15.77 -26.63 19.96
C ARG A 38 -17.31 -26.54 19.86
N GLY A 39 -18.04 -27.08 20.84
CA GLY A 39 -19.52 -27.08 20.87
C GLY A 39 -20.21 -26.16 21.89
N ARG A 40 -19.50 -25.43 22.77
CA ARG A 40 -20.14 -24.61 23.83
C ARG A 40 -19.65 -23.17 23.79
N GLY A 41 -20.54 -22.25 23.40
CA GLY A 41 -20.26 -20.85 23.16
C GLY A 41 -20.04 -19.98 24.42
N PRO A 42 -19.79 -18.66 24.24
CA PRO A 42 -19.44 -17.72 25.31
C PRO A 42 -20.56 -17.46 26.32
N VAL A 43 -21.81 -17.79 25.98
CA VAL A 43 -22.98 -17.59 26.85
C VAL A 43 -23.04 -18.64 27.95
N MET A 44 -22.66 -19.90 27.68
CA MET A 44 -22.61 -20.93 28.73
C MET A 44 -21.51 -20.68 29.76
N ALA A 45 -20.41 -20.02 29.40
CA ALA A 45 -19.35 -19.69 30.35
C ALA A 45 -19.85 -18.74 31.45
N ARG A 46 -20.70 -17.77 31.10
CA ARG A 46 -21.29 -16.83 32.07
C ARG A 46 -22.30 -17.52 33.00
N THR A 47 -23.13 -18.42 32.48
CA THR A 47 -24.11 -19.13 33.29
C THR A 47 -23.44 -20.16 34.20
N VAL A 48 -22.40 -20.86 33.72
CA VAL A 48 -21.64 -21.83 34.53
C VAL A 48 -20.89 -21.12 35.68
N ALA A 49 -20.29 -19.96 35.42
CA ALA A 49 -19.65 -19.16 36.45
C ALA A 49 -20.65 -18.70 37.53
N ALA A 50 -21.84 -18.25 37.14
CA ALA A 50 -22.90 -17.87 38.08
C ALA A 50 -23.38 -19.07 38.91
N THR A 51 -23.63 -20.23 38.29
CA THR A 51 -24.04 -21.44 39.02
C THR A 51 -22.94 -21.96 39.95
N MET A 52 -21.66 -21.82 39.56
CA MET A 52 -20.54 -22.22 40.42
C MET A 52 -20.34 -21.27 41.60
N PHE A 53 -20.59 -19.96 41.43
CA PHE A 53 -20.53 -19.01 42.54
C PHE A 53 -21.57 -19.36 43.62
N VAL A 54 -22.76 -19.79 43.18
CA VAL A 54 -23.83 -20.27 44.07
C VAL A 54 -23.45 -21.57 44.78
N VAL A 55 -22.87 -22.54 44.05
CA VAL A 55 -22.43 -23.82 44.64
C VAL A 55 -21.28 -23.63 45.64
N LEU A 56 -20.32 -22.75 45.34
CA LEU A 56 -19.22 -22.40 46.26
C LEU A 56 -19.74 -21.67 47.51
N GLY A 57 -20.68 -20.75 47.36
CA GLY A 57 -21.37 -20.10 48.48
C GLY A 57 -22.13 -21.11 49.36
N SER A 58 -22.81 -22.07 48.75
CA SER A 58 -23.51 -23.17 49.44
C SER A 58 -22.55 -24.09 50.21
N SER A 59 -21.41 -24.43 49.60
CA SER A 59 -20.38 -25.25 50.26
C SER A 59 -19.73 -24.51 51.43
N GLY A 60 -19.40 -23.22 51.26
CA GLY A 60 -18.86 -22.38 52.33
C GLY A 60 -19.86 -22.21 53.49
N TYR A 61 -21.15 -22.05 53.18
CA TYR A 61 -22.20 -21.99 54.17
C TYR A 61 -22.36 -23.30 54.94
N SER A 62 -22.22 -24.45 54.27
CA SER A 62 -22.29 -25.77 54.90
C SER A 62 -21.14 -26.00 55.87
N ILE A 63 -19.91 -25.61 55.50
CA ILE A 63 -18.73 -25.67 56.39
C ILE A 63 -18.89 -24.72 57.58
N ALA A 64 -19.37 -23.49 57.36
CA ALA A 64 -19.64 -22.54 58.43
C ALA A 64 -20.74 -23.03 59.40
N LYS A 65 -21.75 -23.73 58.88
CA LYS A 65 -22.83 -24.35 59.65
C LYS A 65 -22.34 -25.54 60.48
N ILE A 66 -21.41 -26.33 59.96
CA ILE A 66 -20.75 -27.42 60.70
C ILE A 66 -19.87 -26.83 61.81
N ARG A 67 -19.02 -25.84 61.51
CA ARG A 67 -18.22 -25.12 62.53
C ARG A 67 -19.04 -24.44 63.61
N ARG A 68 -20.19 -23.85 63.26
CA ARG A 68 -21.11 -23.26 64.26
C ARG A 68 -21.76 -24.33 65.14
N ARG A 69 -22.02 -25.53 64.63
CA ARG A 69 -22.51 -26.67 65.44
C ARG A 69 -21.41 -27.30 66.30
N GLU A 70 -20.17 -27.32 65.84
CA GLU A 70 -18.99 -27.76 66.63
C GLU A 70 -18.71 -26.83 67.82
N GLY A 71 -19.10 -25.54 67.75
CA GLY A 71 -18.99 -24.60 68.86
C GLY A 71 -19.89 -24.91 70.06
N GLU A 72 -20.91 -25.76 69.91
CA GLU A 72 -21.85 -26.14 70.98
C GLU A 72 -21.58 -27.53 71.58
N PHE A 73 -20.77 -28.38 70.94
CA PHE A 73 -20.47 -29.74 71.41
C PHE A 73 -18.99 -29.88 71.79
N ALA A 74 -18.68 -29.47 73.03
CA ALA A 74 -17.38 -29.58 73.68
C ALA A 74 -17.01 -31.03 74.09
N GLN A 75 -17.15 -32.04 73.22
CA GLN A 75 -16.72 -33.40 73.56
C GLN A 75 -16.20 -34.20 72.35
N LEU A 76 -14.87 -34.30 72.29
CA LEU A 76 -14.07 -34.95 71.26
C LEU A 76 -14.26 -36.47 71.25
N THR A 77 -14.65 -37.03 70.10
CA THR A 77 -14.49 -38.47 69.80
C THR A 77 -13.42 -38.62 68.70
N PRO A 78 -12.32 -39.37 68.92
CA PRO A 78 -11.18 -39.45 68.00
C PRO A 78 -11.55 -40.06 66.63
N THR A 79 -12.60 -40.88 66.57
CA THR A 79 -13.10 -41.48 65.33
C THR A 79 -13.80 -40.47 64.42
N ASP A 80 -14.42 -39.44 65.01
CA ASP A 80 -15.16 -38.41 64.27
C ASP A 80 -14.22 -37.36 63.66
N GLN A 81 -13.06 -37.13 64.30
CA GLN A 81 -12.01 -36.25 63.78
C GLN A 81 -11.40 -36.78 62.47
N VAL A 82 -11.25 -38.10 62.32
CA VAL A 82 -10.73 -38.72 61.10
C VAL A 82 -11.76 -38.68 59.96
N LEU A 83 -13.05 -38.84 60.28
CA LEU A 83 -14.12 -38.75 59.29
C LEU A 83 -14.34 -37.30 58.82
N ALA A 84 -14.33 -36.34 59.75
CA ALA A 84 -14.44 -34.92 59.45
C ALA A 84 -13.25 -34.41 58.61
N SER A 85 -12.02 -34.78 58.95
CA SER A 85 -10.83 -34.41 58.16
C SER A 85 -10.85 -35.01 56.76
N ARG A 86 -11.36 -36.24 56.58
CA ARG A 86 -11.53 -36.86 55.27
C ARG A 86 -12.58 -36.13 54.41
N HIS A 87 -13.72 -35.75 54.99
CA HIS A 87 -14.75 -34.98 54.28
C HIS A 87 -14.30 -33.56 53.96
N LEU A 88 -13.53 -32.93 54.86
CA LEU A 88 -12.94 -31.60 54.63
C LEU A 88 -11.89 -31.66 53.52
N LEU A 89 -11.04 -32.71 53.51
CA LEU A 89 -10.08 -32.94 52.44
C LEU A 89 -10.79 -33.17 51.10
N GLU A 90 -11.85 -33.98 51.08
CA GLU A 90 -12.62 -34.25 49.86
C GLU A 90 -13.32 -32.99 49.34
N ALA A 91 -13.92 -32.17 50.22
CA ALA A 91 -14.56 -30.91 49.86
C ALA A 91 -13.57 -29.86 49.34
N SER A 92 -12.40 -29.73 49.98
CA SER A 92 -11.36 -28.80 49.51
C SER A 92 -10.79 -29.25 48.16
N LEU A 93 -10.59 -30.55 47.95
CA LEU A 93 -10.09 -31.11 46.68
C LEU A 93 -11.10 -30.95 45.53
N MET A 94 -12.41 -31.10 45.81
CA MET A 94 -13.46 -30.74 44.86
C MET A 94 -13.46 -29.23 44.54
N GLY A 95 -13.24 -28.37 45.55
CA GLY A 95 -13.10 -26.93 45.34
C GLY A 95 -11.90 -26.56 44.47
N TYR A 96 -10.74 -27.17 44.71
CA TYR A 96 -9.51 -26.93 43.93
C TYR A 96 -9.65 -27.36 42.47
N SER A 97 -10.15 -28.57 42.20
CA SER A 97 -10.38 -29.04 40.83
C SER A 97 -11.33 -28.14 40.05
N LEU A 98 -12.44 -27.74 40.68
CA LEU A 98 -13.36 -26.77 40.11
C LEU A 98 -12.69 -25.42 39.79
N PHE A 99 -11.82 -24.93 40.67
CA PHE A 99 -11.08 -23.68 40.47
C PHE A 99 -10.05 -23.79 39.33
N LEU A 100 -9.30 -24.89 39.26
CA LEU A 100 -8.35 -25.16 38.18
C LEU A 100 -9.05 -25.29 36.83
N GLY A 101 -10.17 -26.01 36.76
CA GLY A 101 -11.00 -26.10 35.56
C GLY A 101 -11.45 -24.73 35.03
N LEU A 102 -11.76 -23.78 35.93
CA LEU A 102 -12.10 -22.40 35.57
C LEU A 102 -10.89 -21.59 35.07
N ILE A 103 -9.74 -21.72 35.72
CA ILE A 103 -8.50 -21.08 35.26
C ILE A 103 -8.17 -21.56 33.84
N ILE A 104 -8.31 -22.86 33.58
CA ILE A 104 -8.13 -23.47 32.26
C ILE A 104 -9.15 -22.92 31.25
N ASP A 105 -10.41 -22.74 31.63
CA ASP A 105 -11.43 -22.12 30.77
C ASP A 105 -11.10 -20.66 30.41
N ARG A 106 -10.70 -19.87 31.39
CA ARG A 106 -10.33 -18.47 31.16
C ARG A 106 -9.07 -18.35 30.32
N LEU A 107 -8.04 -19.16 30.59
CA LEU A 107 -6.82 -19.25 29.78
C LEU A 107 -7.12 -19.63 28.34
N HIS A 108 -8.03 -20.59 28.12
CA HIS A 108 -8.45 -20.97 26.78
C HIS A 108 -9.08 -19.79 26.02
N HIS A 109 -9.94 -19.02 26.68
CA HIS A 109 -10.54 -17.82 26.08
C HIS A 109 -9.47 -16.80 25.67
N TYR A 110 -8.51 -16.52 26.55
CA TYR A 110 -7.39 -15.62 26.24
C TYR A 110 -6.54 -16.13 25.08
N ILE A 111 -6.27 -17.43 25.01
CA ILE A 111 -5.47 -18.01 23.92
C ILE A 111 -6.22 -17.95 22.59
N ARG A 112 -7.55 -18.12 22.59
CA ARG A 112 -8.38 -17.95 21.40
C ARG A 112 -8.34 -16.51 20.87
N GLN A 113 -8.44 -15.52 21.77
CA GLN A 113 -8.30 -14.11 21.40
C GLN A 113 -6.92 -13.80 20.82
N LEU A 114 -5.85 -14.32 21.43
CA LEU A 114 -4.49 -14.17 20.91
C LEU A 114 -4.30 -14.81 19.54
N ARG A 115 -4.91 -15.98 19.27
CA ARG A 115 -4.85 -16.64 17.97
C ARG A 115 -5.65 -15.87 16.91
N ALA A 116 -6.81 -15.34 17.26
CA ALA A 116 -7.61 -14.51 16.37
C ALA A 116 -6.85 -13.23 15.99
N MET A 117 -6.25 -12.56 16.98
CA MET A 117 -5.43 -11.37 16.76
C MET A 117 -4.20 -11.67 15.89
N LYS A 118 -3.53 -12.82 16.10
CA LYS A 118 -2.39 -13.22 15.28
C LYS A 118 -2.80 -13.52 13.82
N LYS A 119 -3.93 -14.19 13.60
CA LYS A 119 -4.46 -14.41 12.24
C LYS A 119 -4.83 -13.11 11.54
N ASN A 120 -5.43 -12.17 12.27
CA ASN A 120 -5.75 -10.85 11.73
C ASN A 120 -4.47 -10.06 11.41
N MET A 121 -3.45 -10.14 12.26
CA MET A 121 -2.15 -9.51 12.00
C MET A 121 -1.42 -10.15 10.82
N GLU A 122 -1.48 -11.47 10.66
CA GLU A 122 -0.95 -12.17 9.48
C GLU A 122 -1.72 -11.80 8.19
N ALA A 123 -3.04 -11.54 8.28
CA ALA A 123 -3.81 -11.03 7.15
C ALA A 123 -3.45 -9.58 6.80
N VAL A 124 -3.33 -8.71 7.81
CA VAL A 124 -2.97 -7.29 7.65
C VAL A 124 -1.54 -7.16 7.12
N THR A 125 -0.59 -7.97 7.58
CA THR A 125 0.79 -7.97 7.06
C THR A 125 0.88 -8.47 5.62
N LYS A 126 0.09 -9.48 5.23
CA LYS A 126 -0.01 -9.91 3.82
C LYS A 126 -0.63 -8.82 2.94
N GLN A 127 -1.70 -8.18 3.40
CA GLN A 127 -2.32 -7.08 2.67
C GLN A 127 -1.36 -5.88 2.53
N SER A 128 -0.60 -5.55 3.58
CA SER A 128 0.42 -4.50 3.53
C SER A 128 1.52 -4.82 2.54
N ARG A 129 1.98 -6.08 2.46
CA ARG A 129 2.99 -6.50 1.46
C ARG A 129 2.49 -6.37 0.03
N VAL A 130 1.26 -6.83 -0.25
CA VAL A 130 0.65 -6.67 -1.57
C VAL A 130 0.51 -5.20 -1.96
N LEU A 131 0.09 -4.35 -1.01
CA LEU A 131 -0.02 -2.91 -1.23
C LEU A 131 1.35 -2.26 -1.51
N GLU A 132 2.41 -2.67 -0.81
CA GLU A 132 3.76 -2.15 -1.05
C GLU A 132 4.31 -2.59 -2.42
N GLU A 133 4.08 -3.84 -2.84
CA GLU A 133 4.47 -4.34 -4.16
C GLU A 133 3.76 -3.57 -5.29
N THR A 134 2.46 -3.29 -5.14
CA THR A 134 1.71 -2.45 -6.10
C THR A 134 2.25 -1.02 -6.15
N LYS A 135 2.55 -0.41 -5.01
CA LYS A 135 3.12 0.94 -4.96
C LYS A 135 4.51 1.03 -5.61
N LEU A 136 5.34 0.00 -5.44
CA LEU A 136 6.66 -0.04 -6.06
C LEU A 136 6.55 -0.10 -7.60
N GLY A 137 5.65 -0.95 -8.12
CA GLY A 137 5.37 -1.03 -9.55
C GLY A 137 4.84 0.28 -10.13
N ASP A 138 3.88 0.92 -9.45
CA ASP A 138 3.31 2.21 -9.88
C ASP A 138 4.40 3.32 -9.87
N SER A 139 5.30 3.30 -8.89
CA SER A 139 6.44 4.22 -8.83
C SER A 139 7.46 4.02 -9.95
N GLU A 140 7.72 2.77 -10.37
CA GLU A 140 8.60 2.46 -11.50
C GLU A 140 7.99 2.91 -12.83
N GLU A 141 6.68 2.71 -13.01
CA GLU A 141 5.95 3.19 -14.19
C GLU A 141 5.94 4.71 -14.27
N ILE A 142 5.64 5.41 -13.15
CA ILE A 142 5.67 6.87 -13.06
C ILE A 142 7.07 7.41 -13.41
N GLN A 143 8.15 6.78 -12.90
CA GLN A 143 9.51 7.18 -13.24
C GLN A 143 9.83 6.96 -14.73
N GLY A 144 9.31 5.87 -15.31
CA GLY A 144 9.42 5.61 -16.74
C GLY A 144 8.72 6.66 -17.60
N TYR A 145 7.51 7.07 -17.22
CA TYR A 145 6.79 8.16 -17.87
C TYR A 145 7.51 9.50 -17.73
N GLN A 146 8.06 9.80 -16.55
CA GLN A 146 8.82 11.04 -16.33
C GLN A 146 10.03 11.12 -17.27
N LYS A 147 10.81 10.05 -17.39
CA LYS A 147 11.96 10.01 -18.33
C LYS A 147 11.53 10.22 -19.78
N LYS A 148 10.38 9.66 -20.19
CA LYS A 148 9.83 9.89 -21.55
C LYS A 148 9.42 11.34 -21.74
N ILE A 149 8.79 11.96 -20.73
CA ILE A 149 8.40 13.37 -20.76
C ILE A 149 9.64 14.25 -20.92
N ASP A 150 10.69 13.99 -20.14
CA ASP A 150 11.93 14.78 -20.20
C ASP A 150 12.60 14.67 -21.59
N SER A 151 12.67 13.46 -22.15
CA SER A 151 13.20 13.24 -23.51
C SER A 151 12.35 13.90 -24.60
N LEU A 152 11.01 13.84 -24.49
CA LEU A 152 10.13 14.51 -25.44
C LEU A 152 10.29 16.02 -25.37
N ASN A 153 10.43 16.57 -24.17
CA ASN A 153 10.60 18.00 -23.95
C ASN A 153 11.91 18.51 -24.56
N GLU A 154 13.00 17.74 -24.42
CA GLU A 154 14.28 18.04 -25.08
C GLU A 154 14.14 18.06 -26.61
N GLN A 155 13.47 17.07 -27.19
CA GLN A 155 13.22 17.03 -28.64
C GLN A 155 12.37 18.22 -29.12
N VAL A 156 11.34 18.60 -28.37
CA VAL A 156 10.51 19.78 -28.66
C VAL A 156 11.36 21.05 -28.62
N GLN A 157 12.27 21.18 -27.65
CA GLN A 157 13.15 22.33 -27.55
C GLN A 157 14.14 22.41 -28.73
N VAL A 158 14.73 21.28 -29.12
CA VAL A 158 15.62 21.20 -30.30
C VAL A 158 14.87 21.58 -31.58
N LEU A 159 13.68 21.00 -31.80
CA LEU A 159 12.84 21.32 -32.96
C LEU A 159 12.42 22.80 -32.98
N LYS A 160 12.13 23.38 -31.82
CA LYS A 160 11.81 24.79 -31.69
C LYS A 160 12.97 25.68 -32.11
N HIS A 161 14.19 25.41 -31.62
CA HIS A 161 15.38 26.16 -32.01
C HIS A 161 15.71 25.99 -33.49
N GLN A 162 15.53 24.79 -34.05
CA GLN A 162 15.72 24.53 -35.48
C GLN A 162 14.70 25.29 -36.34
N SER A 163 13.44 25.34 -35.91
CA SER A 163 12.43 26.16 -36.59
C SER A 163 12.76 27.64 -36.51
N GLU A 164 13.20 28.14 -35.35
CA GLU A 164 13.59 29.54 -35.17
C GLU A 164 14.77 29.91 -36.07
N SER A 165 15.82 29.08 -36.14
CA SER A 165 16.97 29.31 -37.04
C SER A 165 16.56 29.29 -38.51
N GLN A 166 15.78 28.30 -38.94
CA GLN A 166 15.28 28.22 -40.32
C GLN A 166 14.43 29.44 -40.69
N THR A 167 13.60 29.95 -39.77
CA THR A 167 12.82 31.17 -40.05
C THR A 167 13.70 32.41 -40.19
N GLN A 168 14.82 32.49 -39.46
CA GLN A 168 15.78 33.59 -39.63
C GLN A 168 16.52 33.48 -40.96
N GLU A 169 16.97 32.27 -41.32
CA GLU A 169 17.62 32.00 -42.61
C GLU A 169 16.68 32.30 -43.79
N LEU A 170 15.40 31.94 -43.69
CA LEU A 170 14.41 32.28 -44.71
C LEU A 170 14.22 33.80 -44.84
N LYS A 171 14.15 34.53 -43.71
CA LYS A 171 14.03 35.99 -43.74
C LYS A 171 15.27 36.66 -44.37
N THR A 172 16.47 36.19 -44.08
CA THR A 172 17.68 36.74 -44.69
C THR A 172 17.77 36.40 -46.18
N ALA A 173 17.39 35.18 -46.57
CA ALA A 173 17.29 34.78 -47.97
C ALA A 173 16.24 35.60 -48.73
N GLU A 174 15.08 35.88 -48.12
CA GLU A 174 14.02 36.71 -48.71
C GLU A 174 14.50 38.15 -48.91
N MET A 175 15.15 38.76 -47.91
CA MET A 175 15.74 40.10 -48.06
C MET A 175 16.80 40.16 -49.16
N ASN A 176 17.65 39.13 -49.27
CA ASN A 176 18.65 39.04 -50.34
C ASN A 176 17.99 38.91 -51.71
N ASN A 177 16.93 38.10 -51.81
CA ASN A 177 16.18 37.93 -53.06
C ASN A 177 15.50 39.25 -53.48
N LEU A 178 14.86 39.95 -52.55
CA LEU A 178 14.29 41.28 -52.78
C LEU A 178 15.35 42.30 -53.21
N ALA A 179 16.55 42.26 -52.62
CA ALA A 179 17.65 43.13 -53.02
C ALA A 179 18.13 42.84 -54.45
N LEU A 180 18.30 41.55 -54.80
CA LEU A 180 18.64 41.11 -56.15
C LEU A 180 17.55 41.48 -57.16
N GLN A 181 16.27 41.33 -56.79
CA GLN A 181 15.14 41.72 -57.63
C GLN A 181 15.20 43.22 -57.94
N LYS A 182 15.36 44.07 -56.91
CA LYS A 182 15.52 45.52 -57.12
C LYS A 182 16.73 45.87 -57.99
N GLN A 183 17.84 45.16 -57.82
CA GLN A 183 19.02 45.34 -58.67
C GLN A 183 18.71 44.97 -60.12
N SER A 184 17.98 43.87 -60.35
CA SER A 184 17.58 43.45 -61.70
C SER A 184 16.60 44.42 -62.36
N GLU A 185 15.65 44.97 -61.59
CA GLU A 185 14.73 46.02 -62.06
C GLU A 185 15.52 47.29 -62.45
N GLY A 186 16.49 47.69 -61.63
CA GLY A 186 17.39 48.81 -61.95
C GLY A 186 18.19 48.58 -63.25
N LEU A 187 18.77 47.40 -63.41
CA LEU A 187 19.49 47.04 -64.64
C LEU A 187 18.57 47.02 -65.86
N LEU A 188 17.33 46.57 -65.72
CA LEU A 188 16.35 46.56 -66.80
C LEU A 188 16.00 47.99 -67.25
N THR A 189 15.82 48.93 -66.31
CA THR A 189 15.57 50.34 -66.66
C THR A 189 16.76 51.01 -67.37
N GLU A 190 18.00 50.71 -66.94
CA GLU A 190 19.20 51.18 -67.63
C GLU A 190 19.32 50.57 -69.04
N TYR A 191 18.97 49.30 -69.19
CA TYR A 191 18.94 48.62 -70.47
C TYR A 191 17.92 49.25 -71.44
N GLU A 192 16.70 49.55 -70.96
CA GLU A 192 15.69 50.26 -71.74
C GLU A 192 16.17 51.67 -72.15
N ARG A 193 16.82 52.41 -71.23
CA ARG A 193 17.40 53.73 -71.55
C ARG A 193 18.46 53.65 -72.64
N LEU A 194 19.37 52.66 -72.55
CA LEU A 194 20.42 52.43 -73.54
C LEU A 194 19.88 52.02 -74.92
N ILE A 195 18.78 51.27 -74.97
CA ILE A 195 18.09 50.96 -76.23
C ILE A 195 17.55 52.25 -76.85
N ALA A 196 16.85 53.07 -76.08
CA ALA A 196 16.29 54.33 -76.57
C ALA A 196 17.38 55.28 -77.10
N GLU A 197 18.52 55.38 -76.42
CA GLU A 197 19.66 56.19 -76.86
C GLU A 197 20.30 55.63 -78.14
N ASN A 198 20.43 54.30 -78.26
CA ASN A 198 20.90 53.67 -79.50
C ASN A 198 19.94 53.93 -80.68
N GLU A 199 18.64 53.88 -80.46
CA GLU A 199 17.65 54.24 -81.48
C GLU A 199 17.76 55.71 -81.89
N GLU A 200 17.94 56.62 -80.92
CA GLU A 200 18.17 58.03 -81.20
C GLU A 200 19.44 58.25 -82.03
N LEU A 201 20.54 57.57 -81.69
CA LEU A 201 21.78 57.61 -82.45
C LEU A 201 21.61 57.06 -83.87
N ARG A 202 20.86 55.97 -84.05
CA ARG A 202 20.51 55.45 -85.38
C ARG A 202 19.70 56.45 -86.19
N ASN A 203 18.70 57.11 -85.57
CA ASN A 203 17.91 58.15 -86.21
C ASN A 203 18.79 59.36 -86.60
N LYS A 204 19.75 59.77 -85.76
CA LYS A 204 20.74 60.81 -86.08
C LYS A 204 21.63 60.43 -87.27
N LEU A 205 22.08 59.18 -87.33
CA LEU A 205 22.86 58.68 -88.48
C LEU A 205 22.04 58.68 -89.77
N GLN A 206 20.81 58.16 -89.74
CA GLN A 206 19.94 58.11 -90.91
C GLN A 206 19.58 59.52 -91.42
N THR A 207 19.34 60.47 -90.51
CA THR A 207 19.10 61.87 -90.90
C THR A 207 20.34 62.55 -91.46
N MET A 208 21.55 62.25 -90.95
CA MET A 208 22.80 62.68 -91.58
C MET A 208 22.97 62.07 -92.97
N GLU A 209 22.77 60.77 -93.13
CA GLU A 209 22.87 60.07 -94.40
C GLU A 209 21.89 60.64 -95.45
N LEU A 210 20.63 60.91 -95.06
CA LEU A 210 19.66 61.62 -95.89
C LEU A 210 20.13 63.03 -96.27
N ARG A 211 20.75 63.78 -95.36
CA ARG A 211 21.33 65.11 -95.67
C ARG A 211 22.50 64.99 -96.65
N PHE A 212 23.38 64.01 -96.49
CA PHE A 212 24.51 63.77 -97.41
C PHE A 212 24.02 63.34 -98.80
N SER A 213 23.06 62.43 -98.88
CA SER A 213 22.44 61.98 -100.13
C SER A 213 21.75 63.14 -100.89
N ARG A 214 21.08 64.05 -100.16
CA ARG A 214 20.48 65.27 -100.74
C ARG A 214 21.53 66.28 -101.22
N SER A 215 22.74 66.28 -100.63
CA SER A 215 23.84 67.15 -101.05
C SER A 215 24.59 66.64 -102.29
N ASP A 216 24.69 65.32 -102.48
CA ASP A 216 25.29 64.72 -103.68
C ASP A 216 24.40 64.87 -104.92
N SER A 217 23.07 64.87 -104.76
CA SER A 217 22.13 65.15 -105.87
C SER A 217 22.23 66.57 -106.45
N LYS A 218 22.91 67.50 -105.75
CA LYS A 218 23.06 68.90 -106.18
C LYS A 218 24.37 69.18 -106.92
N LYS A 219 25.23 68.17 -107.11
CA LYS A 219 26.49 68.26 -107.87
C LYS A 219 26.41 67.70 -109.30
N ASN A 220 25.30 67.09 -109.70
CA ASN A 220 25.07 66.59 -111.06
C ASN A 220 23.90 67.33 -111.74
N THR A 221 24.10 68.60 -112.07
CA THR A 221 23.45 69.36 -113.17
C THR A 221 24.25 70.62 -113.43
#